data_AF-A0A8D8B0A3-F1
#
_entry.id   AF-A0A8D8B0A3-F1
#
_cell.length_a   1.000
_cell.length_b   1.000
_cell.length_c   1.000
_cell.angle_alpha   90.00
_cell.angle_beta   90.00
_cell.angle_gamma   90.00
#
_symmetry.space_group_name_H-M   'P 1'
#
loop_
_entity.id
_entity.type
_entity.pdbx_description
1 polymer ?
#
loop_
_entity_poly.entity_id
_entity_poly.type
_entity_poly.pdbx_seq_one_letter_code
_entity_poly.pdbx_strand_id
1 'polypeptide(L)'
;LLMFYGLGFLPLTYLFTFMFNNTSSGYGFIMLFNITTGVVFYAIGELLRLPTIDQEDLADDLEWVFLLFPSFALFQGLENMDVIVSGVMDCRNDCNFIAGCTLETACDWTPTCCDLPELYSFREVGIARNLLYLVAVGITAFVAVLLI
;
A
#
# COMPACT_ATOMS: atom_id res chain seq x y z
N LEU A 1 -3.95 8.17 4.43
CA LEU A 1 -2.81 7.58 3.69
C LEU A 1 -1.81 8.64 3.23
N LEU A 2 -2.19 9.57 2.33
CA LEU A 2 -1.32 10.67 1.83
C LEU A 2 -0.61 11.50 2.91
N MET A 3 -1.32 11.88 3.99
CA MET A 3 -0.72 12.63 5.10
C MET A 3 0.38 11.82 5.81
N PHE A 4 0.15 10.52 6.01
CA PHE A 4 1.13 9.61 6.61
C PHE A 4 2.30 9.33 5.67
N TYR A 5 2.04 9.27 4.36
CA TYR A 5 3.09 9.23 3.36
C TYR A 5 4.01 10.45 3.47
N GLY A 6 3.46 11.66 3.61
CA GLY A 6 4.25 12.87 3.83
C GLY A 6 5.12 12.78 5.10
N LEU A 7 4.56 12.26 6.20
CA LEU A 7 5.28 12.04 7.46
C LEU A 7 6.43 11.02 7.33
N GLY A 8 6.28 9.98 6.50
CA GLY A 8 7.35 9.02 6.22
C GLY A 8 8.40 9.54 5.24
N PHE A 9 7.94 10.15 4.15
CA PHE A 9 8.76 10.51 2.99
C PHE A 9 9.68 11.71 3.25
N LEU A 10 9.20 12.74 3.95
CA LEU A 10 9.97 13.96 4.24
C LEU A 10 11.24 13.69 5.07
N PRO A 11 11.16 13.05 6.26
CA PRO A 11 12.35 12.79 7.07
C PRO A 11 13.32 11.81 6.39
N LEU A 12 12.80 10.83 5.64
CA LEU A 12 13.64 9.92 4.83
C LEU A 12 14.45 10.68 3.77
N THR A 13 13.80 11.55 3.00
CA THR A 13 14.47 12.34 1.95
C THR A 13 15.52 13.26 2.55
N TYR A 14 15.24 13.83 3.72
CA TYR A 14 16.20 14.66 4.45
C TYR A 14 17.42 13.85 4.91
N LEU A 15 17.20 12.66 5.46
CA LEU A 15 18.27 11.77 5.92
C LEU A 15 19.20 11.36 4.76
N PHE A 16 18.64 11.04 3.59
CA PHE A 16 19.45 10.71 2.41
C PHE A 16 20.20 11.91 1.84
N THR A 17 19.74 13.14 2.08
CA THR A 17 20.43 14.33 1.59
C THR A 17 21.83 14.48 2.20
N PHE A 18 22.05 14.00 3.43
CA PHE A 18 23.37 13.99 4.08
C PHE A 18 24.39 13.06 3.40
N MET A 19 23.93 12.10 2.60
CA MET A 19 24.82 11.20 1.84
C MET A 19 25.45 11.89 0.63
N PHE A 20 24.91 13.02 0.18
CA PHE A 20 25.36 13.73 -1.01
C PHE A 20 26.13 15.00 -0.66
N ASN A 21 27.31 15.16 -1.27
CA ASN A 21 28.14 16.36 -1.10
C ASN A 21 27.51 17.62 -1.76
N ASN A 22 26.65 17.43 -2.77
CA ASN A 22 25.90 18.49 -3.45
C ASN A 22 24.40 18.31 -3.25
N THR A 23 23.80 19.17 -2.43
CA THR A 23 22.38 19.10 -2.02
C THR A 23 21.41 19.23 -3.20
N SER A 24 21.74 20.06 -4.20
CA SER A 24 20.88 20.34 -5.35
C SER A 24 20.71 19.13 -6.27
N SER A 25 21.80 18.43 -6.63
CA SER A 25 21.72 17.21 -7.43
C SER A 25 21.20 16.03 -6.60
N GLY A 26 21.57 15.94 -5.32
CA GLY A 26 21.16 14.85 -4.43
C GLY A 26 19.64 14.71 -4.31
N TYR A 27 18.91 15.81 -4.12
CA TYR A 27 17.45 15.78 -4.01
C TYR A 27 16.77 15.15 -5.24
N GLY A 28 17.19 15.54 -6.45
CA GLY A 28 16.62 15.00 -7.69
C GLY A 28 16.85 13.49 -7.83
N PHE A 29 18.06 13.00 -7.50
CA PHE A 29 18.37 11.57 -7.54
C PHE A 29 17.61 10.77 -6.48
N ILE A 30 17.49 11.28 -5.25
CA ILE A 30 16.75 10.62 -4.17
C ILE A 30 15.27 10.52 -4.51
N MET A 31 14.69 11.58 -5.08
CA MET A 31 13.29 11.58 -5.50
C MET A 31 13.04 10.56 -6.62
N LEU A 32 13.90 10.54 -7.64
CA LEU A 32 13.82 9.53 -8.71
C LEU A 32 13.96 8.12 -8.16
N PHE A 33 14.95 7.89 -7.30
CA PHE A 33 15.16 6.58 -6.68
C PHE A 33 13.93 6.13 -5.89
N ASN A 34 13.36 6.97 -5.02
CA ASN A 34 12.18 6.60 -4.22
C ASN A 34 10.97 6.27 -5.10
N ILE A 35 10.69 7.07 -6.14
CA ILE A 35 9.58 6.81 -7.05
C ILE A 35 9.81 5.51 -7.82
N THR A 36 11.00 5.34 -8.41
CA THR A 36 11.32 4.13 -9.20
C THR A 36 11.29 2.88 -8.34
N THR A 37 11.89 2.92 -7.15
CA THR A 37 11.89 1.79 -6.21
C THR A 37 10.47 1.41 -5.79
N GLY A 38 9.60 2.38 -5.51
CA GLY A 38 8.19 2.12 -5.19
C GLY A 38 7.46 1.37 -6.29
N VAL A 39 7.62 1.81 -7.55
CA VAL A 39 6.98 1.17 -8.72
C VAL A 39 7.54 -0.22 -8.98
N VAL A 40 8.86 -0.39 -8.89
CA VAL A 40 9.51 -1.69 -9.15
C VAL A 40 9.13 -2.72 -8.10
N PHE A 41 9.15 -2.35 -6.82
CA PHE A 41 8.76 -3.26 -5.73
C PHE A 41 7.29 -3.63 -5.78
N TYR A 42 6.44 -2.67 -6.15
CA TYR A 42 5.04 -2.94 -6.39
C TYR A 42 4.84 -3.97 -7.52
N ALA A 43 5.46 -3.74 -8.68
CA ALA A 43 5.37 -4.68 -9.80
C ALA A 43 5.91 -6.07 -9.44
N ILE A 44 6.98 -6.16 -8.65
CA ILE A 44 7.51 -7.44 -8.18
C ILE A 44 6.49 -8.15 -7.27
N GLY A 45 5.91 -7.45 -6.29
CA GLY A 45 4.90 -8.02 -5.39
C GLY A 45 3.71 -8.59 -6.15
N GLU A 46 3.19 -7.82 -7.11
CA GLU A 46 2.04 -8.23 -7.93
C GLU A 46 2.37 -9.41 -8.85
N LEU A 47 3.57 -9.41 -9.45
CA LEU A 47 4.02 -10.54 -10.28
C LEU A 47 4.16 -11.84 -9.48
N LEU A 48 4.61 -11.77 -8.23
CA LEU A 48 4.75 -12.95 -7.37
C LEU A 48 3.39 -13.52 -6.92
N ARG A 49 2.38 -12.67 -6.78
CA ARG A 49 0.99 -13.06 -6.46
C ARG A 49 0.23 -13.65 -7.64
N LEU A 50 0.81 -13.66 -8.85
CA LEU A 50 0.16 -14.31 -9.97
C LEU A 50 0.03 -15.81 -9.71
N PRO A 51 -1.15 -16.42 -9.97
CA PRO A 51 -1.39 -17.84 -9.73
C PRO A 51 -0.50 -18.76 -10.58
N THR A 52 0.20 -18.22 -11.58
CA THR A 52 1.15 -18.93 -12.43
C THR A 52 2.51 -19.14 -11.77
N ILE A 53 2.88 -18.31 -10.78
CA ILE A 53 4.21 -18.33 -10.13
C ILE A 53 4.21 -19.17 -8.84
N ASP A 54 3.05 -19.39 -8.19
CA ASP A 54 2.86 -20.31 -7.06
C ASP A 54 3.84 -20.06 -5.90
N GLN A 55 4.13 -18.79 -5.60
CA GLN A 55 5.05 -18.36 -4.52
C GLN A 55 4.40 -17.24 -3.67
N GLU A 56 3.17 -17.47 -3.23
CA GLU A 56 2.41 -16.52 -2.41
C GLU A 56 3.11 -16.24 -1.06
N ASP A 57 3.68 -17.28 -0.43
CA ASP A 57 4.44 -17.14 0.83
C ASP A 57 5.62 -16.16 0.71
N LEU A 58 6.33 -16.20 -0.43
CA LEU A 58 7.44 -15.27 -0.67
C LEU A 58 6.93 -13.86 -0.95
N ALA A 59 5.79 -13.72 -1.62
CA ALA A 59 5.18 -12.42 -1.88
C ALA A 59 4.82 -11.72 -0.56
N ASP A 60 4.25 -12.45 0.38
CA ASP A 60 3.84 -11.90 1.68
C ASP A 60 5.04 -11.47 2.52
N ASP A 61 6.07 -12.31 2.63
CA ASP A 61 7.31 -11.97 3.34
C ASP A 61 8.01 -10.74 2.73
N LEU A 62 8.03 -10.67 1.41
CA LEU A 62 8.68 -9.58 0.69
C LEU A 62 7.88 -8.28 0.79
N GLU A 63 6.55 -8.36 0.87
CA GLU A 63 5.67 -7.22 1.12
C GLU A 63 6.06 -6.53 2.43
N TRP A 64 6.31 -7.26 3.52
CA TRP A 64 6.74 -6.68 4.80
C TRP A 64 8.03 -5.86 4.68
N VAL A 65 8.96 -6.29 3.84
CA VAL A 65 10.21 -5.56 3.56
C VAL A 65 9.95 -4.34 2.68
N PHE A 66 9.10 -4.49 1.66
CA PHE A 66 8.76 -3.41 0.73
C PHE A 66 7.93 -2.30 1.41
N LEU A 67 7.13 -2.63 2.42
CA LEU A 67 6.39 -1.66 3.25
C LEU A 67 7.29 -0.63 3.95
N LEU A 68 8.59 -0.92 4.10
CA LEU A 68 9.57 0.05 4.60
C LEU A 68 9.72 1.25 3.66
N PHE A 69 9.45 1.08 2.37
CA PHE A 69 9.54 2.13 1.36
C PHE A 69 8.21 2.90 1.29
N PRO A 70 8.18 4.20 1.65
CA PRO A 70 6.92 4.93 1.74
C PRO A 70 6.13 4.95 0.43
N SER A 71 6.82 4.98 -0.71
CA SER A 71 6.18 5.02 -2.03
C SER A 71 5.50 3.70 -2.40
N PHE A 72 6.05 2.56 -1.96
CA PHE A 72 5.39 1.25 -2.10
C PHE A 72 4.14 1.17 -1.22
N ALA A 73 4.27 1.49 0.08
CA ALA A 73 3.14 1.49 1.02
C ALA A 73 2.02 2.45 0.62
N LEU A 74 2.36 3.56 -0.05
CA LEU A 74 1.39 4.47 -0.67
C LEU A 74 0.65 3.79 -1.83
N PHE A 75 1.39 3.19 -2.77
CA PHE A 75 0.80 2.57 -3.96
C PHE A 75 -0.10 1.39 -3.58
N GLN A 76 0.42 0.44 -2.78
CA GLN A 76 -0.35 -0.69 -2.28
C GLN A 76 -1.57 -0.24 -1.49
N GLY A 77 -1.43 0.81 -0.66
CA GLY A 77 -2.55 1.35 0.10
C GLY A 77 -3.65 1.95 -0.76
N LEU A 78 -3.31 2.56 -1.90
CA LEU A 78 -4.29 3.10 -2.85
C LEU A 78 -4.98 2.00 -3.66
N GLU A 79 -4.23 1.00 -4.11
CA GLU A 79 -4.79 -0.16 -4.79
C GLU A 79 -5.74 -0.93 -3.88
N ASN A 80 -5.36 -1.20 -2.63
CA ASN A 80 -6.22 -1.86 -1.66
C ASN A 80 -7.54 -1.08 -1.46
N MET A 81 -7.52 0.26 -1.49
CA MET A 81 -8.75 1.07 -1.48
C MET A 81 -9.59 0.83 -2.74
N ASP A 82 -8.95 0.82 -3.91
CA ASP A 82 -9.63 0.64 -5.19
C ASP A 82 -10.28 -0.74 -5.31
N VAL A 83 -9.58 -1.80 -4.90
CA VAL A 83 -10.11 -3.19 -4.86
C VAL A 83 -11.33 -3.29 -3.94
N ILE A 84 -11.31 -2.64 -2.78
CA ILE A 84 -12.46 -2.64 -1.85
C ILE A 84 -13.64 -1.87 -2.45
N VAL A 85 -13.40 -0.67 -2.99
CA VAL A 85 -14.46 0.17 -3.55
C VAL A 85 -15.08 -0.48 -4.79
N SER A 86 -14.26 -1.02 -5.69
CA SER A 86 -14.71 -1.76 -6.87
C SER A 86 -15.50 -3.01 -6.47
N GLY A 87 -15.02 -3.79 -5.48
CA GLY A 87 -15.77 -4.94 -4.96
C GLY A 87 -17.16 -4.58 -4.41
N VAL A 88 -17.29 -3.47 -3.69
CA VAL A 88 -18.61 -2.97 -3.23
C VAL A 88 -19.48 -2.56 -4.41
N MET A 89 -18.90 -1.88 -5.40
CA MET A 89 -19.62 -1.41 -6.58
C MET A 89 -20.10 -2.55 -7.46
N ASP A 90 -19.28 -3.57 -7.67
CA ASP A 90 -19.62 -4.78 -8.43
C ASP A 90 -20.75 -5.53 -7.73
N CYS A 91 -20.62 -5.74 -6.41
CA CYS A 91 -21.68 -6.36 -5.62
C CYS A 91 -23.01 -5.59 -5.70
N ARG A 92 -22.95 -4.25 -5.64
CA ARG A 92 -24.11 -3.38 -5.81
C ARG A 92 -24.71 -3.48 -7.21
N ASN A 93 -23.87 -3.55 -8.25
CA ASN A 93 -24.32 -3.67 -9.63
C ASN A 93 -25.02 -5.00 -9.88
N ASP A 94 -24.47 -6.10 -9.38
CA ASP A 94 -25.08 -7.44 -9.46
C ASP A 94 -26.43 -7.48 -8.74
N CYS A 95 -26.51 -6.86 -7.57
CA CYS A 95 -27.73 -6.79 -6.76
C CYS A 95 -28.85 -5.99 -7.46
N ASN A 96 -28.55 -5.02 -8.33
CA ASN A 96 -29.56 -4.27 -9.10
C ASN A 96 -30.32 -5.15 -10.11
N PHE A 97 -29.78 -6.30 -10.52
CA PHE A 97 -30.46 -7.23 -11.42
C PHE A 97 -31.45 -8.16 -10.70
N ILE A 98 -31.47 -8.16 -9.37
CA ILE A 98 -32.28 -9.04 -8.54
C ILE A 98 -33.32 -8.22 -7.78
N ALA A 99 -34.61 -8.50 -8.01
CA ALA A 99 -35.69 -7.79 -7.34
C ALA A 99 -35.70 -8.08 -5.83
N GLY A 100 -35.53 -7.02 -5.01
CA GLY A 100 -35.52 -7.13 -3.55
C GLY A 100 -34.17 -7.47 -2.93
N CYS A 101 -33.09 -7.47 -3.73
CA CYS A 101 -31.74 -7.63 -3.21
C CYS A 101 -31.29 -6.37 -2.45
N THR A 102 -30.74 -6.58 -1.26
CA THR A 102 -30.01 -5.57 -0.47
C THR A 102 -28.54 -6.00 -0.34
N LEU A 103 -27.64 -5.05 -0.05
CA LEU A 103 -26.20 -5.33 0.13
C LEU A 103 -25.93 -6.39 1.21
N GLU A 104 -26.78 -6.50 2.24
CA GLU A 104 -26.66 -7.52 3.29
C GLU A 104 -27.06 -8.92 2.79
N THR A 105 -28.05 -9.00 1.91
CA THR A 105 -28.52 -10.26 1.28
C THR A 105 -27.77 -10.61 0.01
N ALA A 106 -26.89 -9.74 -0.48
CA ALA A 106 -26.12 -9.98 -1.71
C ALA A 106 -25.17 -11.19 -1.56
N CYS A 107 -24.77 -11.48 -0.32
CA CYS A 107 -23.99 -12.65 0.07
C CYS A 107 -24.69 -13.99 -0.26
N ASP A 108 -26.03 -14.05 -0.25
CA ASP A 108 -26.77 -15.28 -0.57
C ASP A 108 -26.70 -15.64 -2.07
N TRP A 109 -26.48 -14.65 -2.92
CA TRP A 109 -26.50 -14.80 -4.38
C TRP A 109 -25.10 -14.81 -4.98
N THR A 110 -24.19 -14.02 -4.41
CA THR A 110 -22.80 -13.89 -4.86
C THR A 110 -21.88 -14.09 -3.65
N PRO A 111 -21.20 -15.24 -3.52
CA PRO A 111 -20.36 -15.55 -2.36
C PRO A 111 -19.16 -14.59 -2.21
N THR A 112 -18.68 -14.00 -3.31
CA THR A 112 -17.63 -12.97 -3.30
C THR A 112 -18.04 -11.71 -2.53
N CYS A 113 -19.35 -11.44 -2.40
CA CYS A 113 -19.88 -10.33 -1.62
C CYS A 113 -19.83 -10.55 -0.10
N CYS A 114 -19.62 -11.79 0.37
CA CYS A 114 -19.66 -12.12 1.80
C CYS A 114 -18.38 -11.73 2.54
N ASP A 115 -17.23 -11.80 1.86
CA ASP A 115 -15.91 -11.63 2.46
C ASP A 115 -15.30 -10.25 2.17
N LEU A 116 -16.14 -9.22 1.97
CA LEU A 116 -15.64 -7.87 1.75
C LEU A 116 -14.86 -7.39 2.98
N PRO A 117 -13.54 -7.13 2.84
CA PRO A 117 -12.73 -6.72 3.95
C PRO A 117 -13.06 -5.27 4.32
N GLU A 118 -13.09 -4.99 5.63
CA GLU A 118 -13.15 -3.61 6.09
C GLU A 118 -11.88 -2.84 5.67
N LEU A 119 -12.05 -1.57 5.31
CA LEU A 119 -10.98 -0.68 4.85
C LEU A 119 -9.77 -0.64 5.81
N TYR A 120 -10.04 -0.68 7.12
CA TYR A 120 -9.04 -0.63 8.18
C TYR A 120 -8.64 -2.01 8.71
N SER A 121 -8.94 -3.08 7.99
CA SER A 121 -8.54 -4.41 8.41
C SER A 121 -7.00 -4.58 8.35
N PHE A 122 -6.52 -5.58 9.09
CA PHE A 122 -5.11 -6.00 9.09
C PHE A 122 -4.83 -7.21 8.18
N ARG A 123 -5.84 -7.67 7.42
CA ARG A 123 -5.67 -8.75 6.44
C ARG A 123 -4.88 -8.26 5.22
N GLU A 124 -4.51 -9.16 4.32
CA GLU A 124 -3.71 -8.89 3.10
C GLU A 124 -4.22 -7.68 2.29
N VAL A 125 -5.53 -7.48 2.19
CA VAL A 125 -6.16 -6.36 1.46
C VAL A 125 -6.36 -5.10 2.33
N GLY A 126 -5.87 -5.11 3.57
CA GLY A 126 -6.11 -4.08 4.56
C GLY A 126 -5.12 -2.91 4.51
N ILE A 127 -5.56 -1.72 4.92
CA ILE A 127 -4.72 -0.49 4.88
C ILE A 127 -3.99 -0.23 6.19
N ALA A 128 -4.38 -0.91 7.28
CA ALA A 128 -3.79 -0.69 8.59
C ALA A 128 -2.29 -1.01 8.63
N ARG A 129 -1.85 -2.05 7.91
CA ARG A 129 -0.42 -2.40 7.77
C ARG A 129 0.35 -1.25 7.12
N ASN A 130 -0.10 -0.78 5.96
CA ASN A 130 0.48 0.38 5.26
C ASN A 130 0.61 1.61 6.17
N LEU A 131 -0.44 1.93 6.92
CA LEU A 131 -0.46 3.08 7.84
C LEU A 131 0.55 2.95 8.98
N LEU A 132 0.62 1.77 9.60
CA LEU A 132 1.57 1.52 10.69
C LEU A 132 3.01 1.62 10.22
N TYR A 133 3.34 1.05 9.06
CA TYR A 133 4.69 1.13 8.50
C TYR A 133 5.08 2.57 8.14
N LEU A 134 4.18 3.32 7.50
CA LEU A 134 4.43 4.73 7.20
C LEU A 134 4.70 5.57 8.45
N VAL A 135 3.94 5.33 9.54
CA VAL A 135 4.16 6.00 10.83
C VAL A 135 5.47 5.55 11.47
N ALA A 136 5.74 4.25 11.50
CA ALA A 136 6.96 3.70 12.10
C ALA A 136 8.22 4.24 11.39
N VAL A 137 8.23 4.19 10.05
CA VAL A 137 9.32 4.72 9.22
C VAL A 137 9.48 6.23 9.38
N GLY A 138 8.36 6.97 9.43
CA GLY A 138 8.41 8.41 9.67
C GLY A 138 9.01 8.76 11.03
N ILE A 139 8.60 8.07 12.09
CA ILE A 139 9.13 8.29 13.45
C ILE A 139 10.62 7.91 13.50
N THR A 140 11.01 6.76 12.98
CA THR A 140 12.41 6.31 13.02
C THR A 140 13.32 7.24 12.23
N ALA A 141 12.91 7.64 11.03
CA ALA A 141 13.67 8.59 10.21
C ALA A 141 13.74 9.97 10.87
N PHE A 142 12.64 10.46 11.46
CA PHE A 142 12.62 11.74 12.15
C PHE A 142 13.52 11.76 13.38
N VAL A 143 13.49 10.70 14.20
CA VAL A 143 14.40 10.54 15.34
C VAL A 143 15.86 10.47 14.87
N ALA A 144 16.15 9.73 13.81
CA ALA A 144 17.50 9.65 13.25
C ALA A 144 18.01 11.02 12.77
N VAL A 145 17.15 11.82 12.13
CA VAL A 145 17.48 13.20 11.73
C VAL A 145 17.75 14.09 12.94
N LEU A 146 17.02 13.94 14.05
CA LEU A 146 17.25 14.73 15.27
C LEU A 146 18.54 14.36 16.01
N LEU A 147 19.07 13.15 15.80
CA LEU A 147 20.30 12.67 16.45
C LEU A 147 21.58 13.08 15.70
N ILE A 148 21.47 13.47 14.43
CA ILE A 148 22.56 13.94 13.57
C ILE A 148 22.71 15.46 13.70
#